data_AF-A0A7J3DPJ9-F1
#
_entry.id   AF-A0A7J3DPJ9-F1
#
_cell.length_a   1.000
_cell.length_b   1.000
_cell.length_c   1.000
_cell.angle_alpha   90.00
_cell.angle_beta   90.00
_cell.angle_gamma   90.00
#
_symmetry.space_group_name_H-M   'P 1'
#
loop_
_entity.id
_entity.type
_entity.pdbx_description
1 polymer ?
#
loop_
_entity_poly.entity_id
_entity_poly.type
_entity_poly.pdbx_seq_one_letter_code
_entity_poly.pdbx_strand_id
1 'polypeptide(L)'
;MPETKKRGRFFQKIPKEALTSPGGMVCVFLAIFLEILDWILDAFHFVYPFKWEAAVALPKAILDFIFAIFSALLLGVSVRSNLLPFLIERIPFLGTILPTWIIRLFF
;
A
#
# COMPACT_ATOMS: atom_id res chain seq x y z
N MET A 1 6.93 -0.16 -31.82
CA MET A 1 7.50 -0.54 -30.51
C MET A 1 6.77 0.27 -29.46
N PRO A 2 6.02 -0.33 -28.53
CA PRO A 2 5.31 0.49 -27.54
C PRO A 2 6.36 1.10 -26.62
N GLU A 3 6.36 2.43 -26.57
CA GLU A 3 7.29 3.18 -25.73
C GLU A 3 7.16 2.73 -24.28
N THR A 4 8.25 2.17 -23.76
CA THR A 4 8.42 1.87 -22.35
C THR A 4 8.46 3.19 -21.59
N LYS A 5 7.27 3.73 -21.26
CA LYS A 5 7.09 4.82 -20.30
C LYS A 5 8.00 4.51 -19.11
N LYS A 6 9.00 5.36 -18.88
CA LYS A 6 9.96 5.25 -17.77
C LYS A 6 9.20 4.94 -16.49
N ARG A 7 9.23 3.68 -16.05
CA ARG A 7 8.61 3.25 -14.79
C ARG A 7 9.34 4.00 -13.67
N GLY A 8 8.64 4.89 -12.97
CA GLY A 8 9.23 5.69 -11.91
C GLY A 8 9.86 4.79 -10.84
N ARG A 9 11.08 5.13 -10.42
CA ARG A 9 11.87 4.29 -9.50
C ARG A 9 11.27 4.18 -8.10
N PHE A 10 10.51 5.20 -7.68
CA PHE A 10 9.96 5.35 -6.33
C PHE A 10 8.43 5.48 -6.30
N PHE A 11 7.79 5.68 -7.45
CA PHE A 11 6.35 5.69 -7.61
C PHE A 11 6.01 5.18 -9.01
N GLN A 12 5.17 4.15 -9.09
CA GLN A 12 4.70 3.60 -10.34
C GLN A 12 3.20 3.37 -10.22
N LYS A 13 2.43 4.06 -11.07
CA LYS A 13 1.00 3.80 -11.24
C LYS A 13 0.79 2.38 -11.78
N ILE A 14 -0.19 1.68 -11.22
CA ILE A 14 -0.60 0.38 -11.73
C ILE A 14 -1.50 0.61 -12.95
N PRO A 15 -1.23 0.02 -14.13
CA PRO A 15 -2.10 0.15 -15.30
C PRO A 15 -3.49 -0.39 -14.97
N LYS A 16 -4.55 0.28 -15.43
CA LYS A 16 -5.94 -0.15 -15.16
C LYS A 16 -6.22 -1.54 -15.71
N GLU A 17 -5.61 -1.86 -16.84
CA GLU A 17 -5.72 -3.17 -17.50
C GLU A 17 -5.12 -4.28 -16.64
N ALA A 18 -4.05 -3.97 -15.89
CA ALA A 18 -3.43 -4.90 -14.96
C ALA A 18 -4.29 -5.12 -13.71
N LEU A 19 -5.06 -4.12 -13.28
CA LEU A 19 -5.99 -4.22 -12.14
C LEU A 19 -7.18 -5.13 -12.41
N THR A 20 -7.67 -5.13 -13.64
CA THR A 20 -8.76 -6.01 -14.07
C THR A 20 -8.30 -7.44 -14.37
N SER A 21 -7.00 -7.71 -14.33
CA SER A 21 -6.49 -9.08 -14.44
C SER A 21 -6.75 -9.87 -13.15
N PRO A 22 -6.79 -11.22 -13.20
CA PRO A 22 -6.94 -12.03 -11.99
C PRO A 22 -5.92 -11.69 -10.89
N GLY A 23 -4.65 -11.47 -11.27
CA GLY A 23 -3.60 -11.07 -10.33
C GLY A 23 -3.81 -9.66 -9.75
N GLY A 24 -4.31 -8.74 -10.57
CA GLY A 24 -4.69 -7.40 -10.12
C GLY A 24 -5.86 -7.40 -9.16
N MET A 25 -6.89 -8.21 -9.41
CA MET A 25 -8.00 -8.38 -8.49
C MET A 25 -7.53 -8.91 -7.13
N VAL A 26 -6.61 -9.90 -7.11
CA VAL A 26 -6.00 -10.38 -5.86
C VAL A 26 -5.25 -9.26 -5.14
N CYS A 27 -4.48 -8.44 -5.86
CA CYS A 27 -3.82 -7.27 -5.25
C CYS A 27 -4.81 -6.23 -4.71
N VAL A 28 -5.95 -6.01 -5.38
CA VAL A 28 -7.00 -5.10 -4.91
C VAL A 28 -7.66 -5.64 -3.64
N PHE A 29 -8.00 -6.93 -3.61
CA PHE A 29 -8.54 -7.57 -2.40
C PHE A 29 -7.54 -7.53 -1.25
N LEU A 30 -6.26 -7.81 -1.53
CA LEU A 30 -5.20 -7.70 -0.54
C LEU A 30 -5.08 -6.26 -0.02
N ALA A 31 -5.13 -5.25 -0.88
CA ALA A 31 -5.08 -3.84 -0.48
C ALA A 31 -6.23 -3.49 0.48
N ILE A 32 -7.46 -3.87 0.13
CA ILE A 32 -8.65 -3.65 0.96
C ILE A 32 -8.53 -4.39 2.29
N PHE A 33 -8.04 -5.63 2.27
CA PHE A 33 -7.85 -6.41 3.49
C PHE A 33 -6.82 -5.79 4.44
N LEU A 34 -5.70 -5.32 3.90
CA LEU A 34 -4.66 -4.64 4.66
C LEU A 34 -5.16 -3.30 5.24
N GLU A 35 -5.98 -2.56 4.50
CA GLU A 35 -6.63 -1.34 5.00
C GLU A 35 -7.48 -1.61 6.25
N ILE A 36 -8.29 -2.67 6.20
CA ILE A 36 -9.12 -3.06 7.34
C ILE A 36 -8.25 -3.43 8.54
N LEU A 37 -7.13 -4.13 8.33
CA LEU A 37 -6.19 -4.44 9.40
C LEU A 37 -5.54 -3.17 9.98
N ASP A 38 -5.19 -2.21 9.14
CA ASP A 38 -4.62 -0.94 9.57
C ASP A 38 -5.62 -0.13 10.42
N TRP A 39 -6.89 -0.11 10.04
CA TRP A 39 -7.97 0.48 10.84
C TRP A 39 -8.21 -0.25 12.15
N ILE A 40 -8.13 -1.58 12.16
CA ILE A 40 -8.23 -2.36 13.41
C ILE A 40 -7.08 -1.98 14.33
N LEU A 41 -5.84 -1.93 13.83
CA LEU A 41 -4.67 -1.52 14.60
C LEU A 41 -4.82 -0.08 15.11
N ASP A 42 -5.35 0.85 14.33
CA ASP A 42 -5.59 2.22 14.78
C ASP A 42 -6.74 2.31 15.79
N ALA A 43 -7.78 1.49 15.67
CA ALA A 43 -8.89 1.48 16.64
C ALA A 43 -8.43 1.07 18.05
N PHE A 44 -7.43 0.20 18.16
CA PHE A 44 -6.84 -0.17 19.46
C PHE A 44 -6.09 0.99 20.15
N HIS A 45 -5.77 2.07 19.44
CA HIS A 45 -5.22 3.30 20.03
C HIS A 45 -6.14 3.86 21.12
N PHE A 46 -7.46 3.77 20.92
CA PHE A 46 -8.45 4.22 21.90
C PHE A 46 -8.41 3.42 23.21
N VAL A 47 -7.90 2.19 23.19
CA VAL A 47 -7.82 1.31 24.36
C VAL A 47 -6.48 1.47 25.09
N TYR A 48 -5.38 1.71 24.37
CA TYR A 48 -4.02 1.86 24.93
C TYR A 48 -3.29 3.10 24.37
N PRO A 49 -3.58 4.32 24.85
CA PRO A 49 -3.08 5.55 24.22
C PRO A 49 -1.57 5.78 24.42
N PHE A 50 -0.98 5.30 25.51
CA PHE A 50 0.45 5.48 25.76
C PHE A 50 1.27 4.44 25.01
N LYS A 51 2.09 4.85 24.02
CA LYS A 51 3.03 3.91 23.37
C LYS A 51 2.59 3.41 22.00
N TRP A 52 1.30 3.55 21.69
CA TRP A 52 0.65 2.76 20.65
C TRP A 52 1.24 2.96 19.27
N GLU A 53 1.47 4.21 18.87
CA GLU A 53 2.03 4.54 17.56
C GLU A 53 3.34 3.80 17.28
N ALA A 54 4.22 3.70 18.28
CA ALA A 54 5.48 2.95 18.17
C ALA A 54 5.26 1.43 18.14
N ALA A 55 4.26 0.93 18.87
CA ALA A 55 3.92 -0.49 18.90
C ALA A 55 3.29 -0.99 17.60
N VAL A 56 2.47 -0.16 16.92
CA VAL A 56 1.84 -0.52 15.64
C VAL A 56 2.68 -0.16 14.42
N ALA A 57 3.65 0.76 14.54
CA ALA A 57 4.53 1.12 13.41
C ALA A 57 5.20 -0.09 12.75
N LEU A 58 5.71 -1.04 13.55
CA LEU A 58 6.34 -2.26 13.03
C LEU A 58 5.34 -3.21 12.36
N PRO A 59 4.23 -3.62 13.02
CA PRO A 59 3.16 -4.40 12.37
C PRO A 59 2.69 -3.79 11.06
N LYS A 60 2.40 -2.48 11.03
CA LYS A 60 1.94 -1.82 9.82
C LYS A 60 3.01 -1.83 8.73
N ALA A 61 4.29 -1.65 9.07
CA ALA A 61 5.38 -1.73 8.08
C ALA A 61 5.53 -3.14 7.49
N ILE A 62 5.18 -4.18 8.25
CA ILE A 62 5.13 -5.55 7.74
C ILE A 62 3.98 -5.71 6.74
N LEU A 63 2.80 -5.14 7.03
CA LEU A 63 1.65 -5.15 6.12
C LEU A 63 1.99 -4.48 4.77
N ASP A 64 2.61 -3.31 4.81
CA ASP A 64 3.14 -2.62 3.63
C ASP A 64 4.10 -3.52 2.84
N PHE A 65 5.05 -4.15 3.53
CA PHE A 65 6.04 -5.00 2.88
C PHE A 65 5.40 -6.22 2.19
N ILE A 66 4.39 -6.83 2.82
CA ILE A 66 3.58 -7.89 2.20
C ILE A 66 2.93 -7.36 0.92
N PHE A 67 2.28 -6.20 0.97
CA PHE A 67 1.69 -5.59 -0.23
C PHE A 67 2.71 -5.35 -1.35
N ALA A 68 3.91 -4.87 -1.00
CA ALA A 68 4.98 -4.63 -1.97
C ALA A 68 5.46 -5.91 -2.66
N ILE A 69 5.55 -7.03 -1.91
CA ILE A 69 5.93 -8.33 -2.46
C ILE A 69 4.84 -8.83 -3.40
N PHE A 70 3.59 -8.83 -2.96
CA PHE A 70 2.48 -9.34 -3.77
C PHE A 70 2.27 -8.50 -5.04
N SER A 71 2.36 -7.17 -4.95
CA SER A 71 2.29 -6.30 -6.13
C SER A 71 3.46 -6.50 -7.09
N ALA A 72 4.66 -6.84 -6.59
CA ALA A 72 5.77 -7.22 -7.46
C ALA A 72 5.53 -8.56 -8.17
N LEU A 73 5.04 -9.56 -7.46
CA LEU A 73 4.81 -10.90 -7.99
C LEU A 73 3.63 -10.94 -8.98
N LEU A 74 2.53 -10.27 -8.66
CA LEU A 74 1.28 -10.38 -9.41
C LEU A 74 1.11 -9.32 -10.49
N LEU A 75 1.71 -8.13 -10.31
CA LEU A 75 1.56 -6.99 -11.22
C LEU A 75 2.88 -6.57 -11.89
N GLY A 76 4.00 -7.19 -11.53
CA GLY A 76 5.33 -6.85 -12.07
C GLY A 76 5.78 -5.43 -11.69
N VAL A 77 5.28 -4.91 -10.57
CA VAL A 77 5.58 -3.56 -10.05
C VAL A 77 6.74 -3.66 -9.07
N SER A 78 7.82 -2.88 -9.27
CA SER A 78 9.00 -3.06 -8.42
C SER A 78 8.71 -2.77 -6.94
N VAL A 79 9.26 -3.57 -6.01
CA VAL A 79 9.14 -3.36 -4.55
C VAL A 79 9.54 -1.92 -4.18
N ARG A 80 10.59 -1.38 -4.81
CA ARG A 80 11.08 -0.02 -4.59
C ARG A 80 10.09 1.08 -4.96
N SER A 81 9.18 0.83 -5.90
CA SER A 81 8.13 1.78 -6.25
C SER A 81 7.04 1.92 -5.18
N ASN A 82 7.07 1.06 -4.15
CA ASN A 82 6.19 1.13 -2.98
C ASN A 82 6.73 2.03 -1.86
N LEU A 83 8.00 2.45 -1.94
CA LEU A 83 8.67 3.16 -0.86
C LEU A 83 8.03 4.53 -0.58
N LEU A 84 7.79 5.33 -1.62
CA LEU A 84 7.17 6.65 -1.47
C LEU A 84 5.73 6.55 -0.96
N PRO A 85 4.87 5.65 -1.49
CA PRO A 85 3.57 5.38 -0.90
C PRO A 85 3.62 5.03 0.58
N PHE A 86 4.46 4.09 0.98
CA PHE A 86 4.57 3.72 2.40
C PHE A 86 5.00 4.89 3.28
N LEU A 87 5.91 5.75 2.80
CA LEU A 87 6.29 6.94 3.54
C LEU A 87 5.12 7.93 3.71
N ILE A 88 4.25 8.07 2.71
CA ILE A 88 3.05 8.93 2.79
C ILE A 88 2.03 8.35 3.76
N GLU A 89 1.83 7.03 3.75
CA GLU A 89 0.94 6.31 4.68
C GLU A 89 1.33 6.50 6.14
N ARG A 90 2.63 6.71 6.39
CA ARG A 90 3.20 6.92 7.73
C ARG A 90 3.05 8.36 8.23
N ILE A 91 2.60 9.30 7.38
CA ILE A 91 2.32 10.66 7.82
C ILE A 91 0.96 10.65 8.53
N PRO A 92 0.90 11.00 9.83
CA PRO A 92 -0.36 11.13 10.56
C PRO A 92 -1.32 12.03 9.77
N PHE A 93 -2.63 11.75 9.78
CA PHE A 93 -3.67 12.44 9.01
C PHE A 93 -3.73 12.08 7.51
N LEU A 94 -2.60 12.01 6.80
CA LEU A 94 -2.60 11.67 5.37
C LEU A 94 -2.91 10.19 5.11
N GLY A 95 -2.25 9.29 5.85
CA GLY A 95 -2.52 7.85 5.74
C GLY A 95 -3.95 7.47 6.16
N THR A 96 -4.53 8.23 7.09
CA THR A 96 -5.90 8.01 7.58
C THR A 96 -6.98 8.43 6.57
N ILE A 97 -6.71 9.46 5.77
CA ILE A 97 -7.69 10.03 4.83
C ILE A 97 -7.56 9.40 3.44
N LEU A 98 -6.33 9.10 3.02
CA LEU A 98 -6.06 8.66 1.66
C LEU A 98 -5.13 7.44 1.67
N PRO A 99 -5.70 6.24 1.66
CA PRO A 99 -4.93 5.01 1.61
C PRO A 99 -4.03 4.99 0.38
N THR A 100 -2.75 4.74 0.60
CA THR A 100 -1.76 4.95 -0.47
C THR A 100 -1.87 3.92 -1.58
N TRP A 101 -2.54 2.79 -1.33
CA TRP A 101 -2.94 1.85 -2.36
C TRP A 101 -4.00 2.43 -3.30
N ILE A 102 -4.99 3.21 -2.82
CA ILE A 102 -5.99 3.89 -3.68
C ILE A 102 -5.28 4.84 -4.65
N ILE A 103 -4.32 5.61 -4.15
CA ILE A 103 -3.53 6.52 -5.00
C ILE A 103 -2.84 5.73 -6.12
N ARG A 104 -2.41 4.49 -5.90
CA ARG A 104 -1.65 3.72 -6.90
C ARG A 104 -2.52 2.91 -7.85
N LEU A 105 -3.68 2.49 -7.39
CA LEU A 105 -4.69 1.86 -8.22
C LEU A 105 -5.32 2.90 -9.18
N PHE A 106 -5.49 4.14 -8.73
CA PHE A 106 -6.29 5.13 -9.47
C PHE A 106 -5.49 6.33 -10.03
N PHE A 107 -4.40 6.77 -9.39
CA PHE A 107 -3.61 7.96 -9.78
C PHE A 107 -2.22 7.62 -10.32
#